data_AF-A0A0F9BCC7-F1
#
_entry.id   AF-A0A0F9BCC7-F1
#
_cell.length_a   1.000
_cell.length_b   1.000
_cell.length_c   1.000
_cell.angle_alpha   90.00
_cell.angle_beta   90.00
_cell.angle_gamma   90.00
#
_symmetry.space_group_name_H-M   'P 1'
#
loop_
_entity.id
_entity.type
_entity.pdbx_description
1 polymer ?
#
loop_
_entity_poly.entity_id
_entity_poly.type
_entity_poly.pdbx_seq_one_letter_code
_entity_poly.pdbx_strand_id
1 'polypeptide(L)'
;MSNKVSGGGVLTKTKRVFLLAGTAKEGYAMCYNFDAFDVTAENVTQTTPAISKADFNDARRVMVEPPNTGNNMHFAGVVSYKSDGVVGPNWIEIYEPGSICDIYASVDCDHGSSGVSPNSWQVLTFDVNLTTASSGKWRDHGLPGSGAAVVLQDVSRASTNGLIMAELM
;
A
#
# COMPACT_ATOMS: atom_id res chain seq x y z
N MET A 1 38.68 6.79 14.76
CA MET A 1 37.41 6.66 15.50
C MET A 1 36.40 6.04 14.55
N SER A 2 35.97 4.80 14.80
CA SER A 2 34.97 4.11 13.97
C SER A 2 33.61 4.36 14.62
N ASN A 3 32.79 5.18 13.97
CA ASN A 3 31.39 5.32 14.37
C ASN A 3 30.66 4.05 13.95
N LYS A 4 30.52 3.11 14.88
CA LYS A 4 29.51 2.06 14.77
C LYS A 4 28.17 2.69 15.11
N VAL A 5 27.29 2.81 14.12
CA VAL A 5 25.88 3.05 14.36
C VAL A 5 25.28 1.72 14.83
N SER A 6 24.96 1.61 16.11
CA SER A 6 24.24 0.49 16.70
C SER A 6 22.85 0.93 17.10
N GLY A 7 21.83 0.31 16.50
CA GLY A 7 20.46 0.29 17.04
C GLY A 7 19.59 1.50 16.69
N GLY A 8 18.94 1.44 15.54
CA GLY A 8 17.62 2.04 15.32
C GLY A 8 16.78 0.98 14.65
N GLY A 9 15.77 0.43 15.33
CA GLY A 9 14.82 -0.47 14.68
C GLY A 9 14.19 0.27 13.51
N VAL A 10 14.08 -0.39 12.35
CA VAL A 10 13.31 0.15 11.23
C VAL A 10 11.90 0.45 11.75
N LEU A 11 11.43 1.68 11.57
CA LEU A 11 10.08 2.07 11.99
C LEU A 11 9.11 1.28 11.15
N THR A 12 8.54 0.21 11.69
CA THR A 12 7.61 -0.65 10.97
C THR A 12 6.33 -0.78 11.78
N LYS A 13 5.25 -0.17 11.28
CA LYS A 13 3.91 -0.28 11.85
C LYS A 13 3.09 -1.19 10.97
N THR A 14 2.64 -2.31 11.51
CA THR A 14 1.83 -3.27 10.76
C THR A 14 0.42 -3.33 11.31
N LYS A 15 -0.56 -3.42 10.40
CA LYS A 15 -1.95 -3.66 10.75
C LYS A 15 -2.49 -4.85 9.99
N ARG A 16 -3.38 -5.59 10.65
CA ARG A 16 -4.14 -6.67 10.03
C ARG A 16 -5.42 -6.09 9.42
N VAL A 17 -5.64 -6.33 8.14
CA VAL A 17 -6.77 -5.84 7.36
C VAL A 17 -7.39 -6.96 6.54
N PHE A 18 -8.59 -6.74 6.03
CA PHE A 18 -9.33 -7.78 5.31
C PHE A 18 -9.35 -7.50 3.80
N LEU A 19 -8.72 -8.38 3.02
CA LEU A 19 -8.77 -8.32 1.56
C LEU A 19 -10.03 -9.02 1.07
N LEU A 20 -10.94 -8.31 0.41
CA LEU A 20 -12.20 -8.88 -0.07
C LEU A 20 -12.01 -9.74 -1.34
N ALA A 21 -11.19 -9.28 -2.27
CA ALA A 21 -10.99 -9.95 -3.56
C ALA A 21 -9.61 -9.64 -4.14
N GLY A 22 -9.17 -10.49 -5.07
CA GLY A 22 -7.87 -10.37 -5.72
C GLY A 22 -6.75 -11.07 -4.94
N THR A 23 -5.52 -10.86 -5.40
CA THR A 23 -4.32 -11.44 -4.80
C THR A 23 -3.48 -10.30 -4.23
N ALA A 24 -3.19 -10.38 -2.94
CA ALA A 24 -2.26 -9.48 -2.29
C ALA A 24 -0.87 -9.65 -2.90
N LYS A 25 -0.24 -8.52 -3.21
CA LYS A 25 1.11 -8.49 -3.77
C LYS A 25 1.97 -7.53 -2.99
N GLU A 26 3.13 -8.01 -2.53
CA GLU A 26 4.07 -7.21 -1.74
C GLU A 26 4.36 -5.87 -2.40
N GLY A 27 4.39 -4.82 -1.58
CA GLY A 27 4.75 -3.48 -2.02
C GLY A 27 3.64 -2.73 -2.75
N TYR A 28 2.48 -3.36 -3.00
CA TYR A 28 1.34 -2.68 -3.59
C TYR A 28 0.58 -1.87 -2.54
N ALA A 29 0.18 -0.67 -2.92
CA ALA A 29 -0.73 0.16 -2.14
C ALA A 29 -2.12 -0.48 -2.06
N MET A 30 -2.76 -0.31 -0.90
CA MET A 30 -4.13 -0.73 -0.61
C MET A 30 -4.90 0.47 -0.07
N CYS A 31 -6.17 0.58 -0.47
CA CYS A 31 -7.09 1.58 0.04
C CYS A 31 -8.19 0.92 0.86
N TYR A 32 -8.71 1.61 1.87
CA TYR A 32 -9.91 1.17 2.56
C TYR A 32 -11.08 1.16 1.58
N ASN A 33 -11.86 0.09 1.62
CA ASN A 33 -13.09 0.02 0.86
C ASN A 33 -14.12 0.98 1.51
N PHE A 34 -14.54 2.01 0.77
CA PHE A 34 -15.46 3.03 1.28
C PHE A 34 -16.93 2.57 1.29
N ASP A 35 -17.30 1.58 0.46
CA ASP A 35 -18.63 0.95 0.49
C ASP A 35 -18.86 0.18 1.82
N ALA A 36 -17.80 -0.07 2.60
CA ALA A 36 -17.91 -0.65 3.92
C ALA A 36 -18.57 0.27 4.97
N PHE A 37 -18.73 1.58 4.67
CA PHE A 37 -19.42 2.55 5.54
C PHE A 37 -20.94 2.60 5.33
N ASP A 38 -21.50 1.89 4.34
CA ASP A 38 -22.94 1.88 4.14
C ASP A 38 -23.64 1.13 5.29
N VAL A 39 -24.18 1.89 6.24
CA VAL A 39 -24.95 1.39 7.39
C VAL A 39 -26.24 0.67 6.95
N THR A 40 -26.76 0.94 5.74
CA THR A 40 -27.88 0.17 5.19
C THR A 40 -27.44 -1.22 4.74
N ALA A 41 -26.16 -1.37 4.37
CA ALA A 41 -25.54 -2.66 4.10
C ALA A 41 -25.28 -3.48 5.37
N GLU A 42 -25.34 -2.90 6.57
CA GLU A 42 -25.29 -3.61 7.86
C GLU A 42 -26.48 -4.59 8.02
N ASN A 43 -27.61 -4.28 7.36
CA ASN A 43 -28.80 -5.13 7.28
C ASN A 43 -28.83 -6.06 6.07
N VAL A 44 -27.86 -5.97 5.16
CA VAL A 44 -27.80 -6.84 3.97
C VAL A 44 -27.16 -8.16 4.37
N THR A 45 -27.81 -9.27 4.01
CA THR A 45 -27.32 -10.62 4.30
C THR A 45 -25.94 -10.80 3.66
N GLN A 46 -24.95 -11.26 4.43
CA GLN A 46 -23.62 -11.55 3.91
C GLN A 46 -23.71 -12.61 2.81
N THR A 47 -23.40 -12.21 1.57
CA THR A 47 -23.41 -13.10 0.40
C THR A 47 -22.00 -13.52 -0.04
N THR A 48 -20.96 -12.95 0.58
CA THR A 48 -19.56 -13.30 0.27
C THR A 48 -19.28 -14.75 0.67
N PRO A 49 -18.92 -15.64 -0.28
CA PRO A 49 -18.66 -17.04 0.03
C PRO A 49 -17.52 -17.19 1.06
N ALA A 50 -17.62 -18.21 1.92
CA ALA A 50 -16.55 -18.70 2.80
C ALA A 50 -16.12 -17.82 4.00
N ILE A 51 -16.91 -16.84 4.43
CA ILE A 51 -16.71 -16.11 5.70
C ILE A 51 -17.92 -16.26 6.60
N SER A 52 -17.71 -16.33 7.92
CA SER A 52 -18.82 -16.32 8.87
C SER A 52 -19.41 -14.91 8.99
N LYS A 53 -20.72 -14.80 9.27
CA LYS A 53 -21.37 -13.50 9.47
C LYS A 53 -20.69 -12.65 10.56
N ALA A 54 -20.18 -13.28 11.61
CA ALA A 54 -19.47 -12.60 12.69
C ALA A 54 -18.13 -12.02 12.20
N ASP A 55 -17.32 -12.84 11.53
CA ASP A 55 -16.03 -12.41 10.99
C ASP A 55 -16.18 -11.31 9.93
N PHE A 56 -17.25 -11.36 9.13
CA PHE A 56 -17.54 -10.31 8.15
C PHE A 56 -17.85 -8.96 8.80
N ASN A 57 -18.64 -8.96 9.87
CA ASN A 57 -19.00 -7.74 10.59
C ASN A 57 -17.76 -7.07 11.21
N ASP A 58 -16.84 -7.86 11.74
CA ASP A 58 -15.56 -7.37 12.28
C ASP A 58 -14.63 -6.87 11.17
N ALA A 59 -14.59 -7.60 10.04
CA ALA A 59 -13.76 -7.27 8.89
C ALA A 59 -14.16 -5.95 8.22
N ARG A 60 -15.46 -5.60 8.18
CA ARG A 60 -15.98 -4.43 7.43
C ARG A 60 -15.25 -3.13 7.73
N ARG A 61 -14.91 -2.88 9.00
CA ARG A 61 -14.23 -1.64 9.42
C ARG A 61 -12.78 -1.55 8.96
N VAL A 62 -12.22 -2.65 8.48
CA VAL A 62 -10.82 -2.79 8.08
C VAL A 62 -10.70 -3.48 6.72
N MET A 63 -11.76 -3.43 5.91
CA MET A 63 -11.73 -3.96 4.55
C MET A 63 -10.88 -3.07 3.66
N VAL A 64 -10.06 -3.72 2.85
CA VAL A 64 -9.19 -3.07 1.88
C VAL A 64 -9.35 -3.69 0.51
N GLU A 65 -9.08 -2.89 -0.50
CA GLU A 65 -9.06 -3.28 -1.90
C GLU A 65 -7.99 -2.48 -2.67
N PRO A 66 -7.60 -2.93 -3.87
CA PRO A 66 -6.68 -2.16 -4.70
C PRO A 66 -7.22 -0.75 -4.99
N PRO A 67 -6.34 0.27 -5.10
CA PRO A 67 -6.75 1.64 -5.39
C PRO A 67 -7.54 1.77 -6.70
N ASN A 68 -8.66 2.46 -6.63
CA ASN A 68 -9.50 2.82 -7.76
C ASN A 68 -9.96 4.27 -7.61
N THR A 69 -10.63 4.80 -8.63
CA THR A 69 -11.06 6.22 -8.65
C THR A 69 -12.05 6.58 -7.54
N GLY A 70 -12.70 5.59 -6.92
CA GLY A 70 -13.65 5.80 -5.82
C GLY A 70 -13.03 5.73 -4.43
N ASN A 71 -11.86 5.10 -4.26
CA ASN A 71 -11.24 4.88 -2.95
C ASN A 71 -9.81 5.42 -2.79
N ASN A 72 -9.23 6.01 -3.84
CA ASN A 72 -7.84 6.48 -3.86
C ASN A 72 -7.48 7.51 -2.79
N MET A 73 -8.46 8.23 -2.26
CA MET A 73 -8.28 9.17 -1.14
C MET A 73 -8.20 8.48 0.22
N HIS A 74 -8.42 7.17 0.29
CA HIS A 74 -8.51 6.39 1.53
C HIS A 74 -7.37 5.39 1.64
N PHE A 75 -6.13 5.86 1.46
CA PHE A 75 -4.95 5.02 1.61
C PHE A 75 -4.92 4.32 2.97
N ALA A 76 -4.81 2.99 2.95
CA ALA A 76 -4.74 2.16 4.14
C ALA A 76 -3.29 1.80 4.48
N GLY A 77 -2.47 1.55 3.46
CA GLY A 77 -1.10 1.09 3.62
C GLY A 77 -0.59 0.26 2.44
N VAL A 78 0.49 -0.47 2.66
CA VAL A 78 1.16 -1.31 1.65
C VAL A 78 1.18 -2.76 2.07
N VAL A 79 0.94 -3.70 1.16
CA VAL A 79 0.99 -5.15 1.45
C VAL A 79 2.37 -5.56 1.97
N SER A 80 2.39 -6.21 3.14
CA SER A 80 3.59 -6.79 3.75
C SER A 80 4.03 -8.05 3.00
N TYR A 81 5.34 -8.32 2.98
CA TYR A 81 5.92 -9.55 2.41
C TYR A 81 5.26 -10.82 2.99
N LYS A 82 4.79 -10.77 4.23
CA LYS A 82 4.12 -11.92 4.89
C LYS A 82 2.79 -12.29 4.25
N SER A 83 2.18 -11.37 3.52
CA SER A 83 0.88 -11.55 2.87
C SER A 83 0.98 -11.59 1.35
N ASP A 84 2.19 -11.66 0.79
CA ASP A 84 2.38 -11.84 -0.64
C ASP A 84 1.74 -13.15 -1.11
N GLY A 85 0.98 -13.09 -2.20
CA GLY A 85 0.27 -14.23 -2.78
C GLY A 85 -1.01 -14.65 -2.05
N VAL A 86 -1.38 -14.01 -0.94
CA VAL A 86 -2.65 -14.31 -0.26
C VAL A 86 -3.82 -13.91 -1.17
N VAL A 87 -4.72 -14.86 -1.41
CA VAL A 87 -5.91 -14.66 -2.24
C VAL A 87 -7.10 -14.34 -1.34
N GLY A 88 -7.82 -13.26 -1.67
CA GLY A 88 -9.06 -12.89 -1.00
C GLY A 88 -10.21 -13.88 -1.30
N PRO A 89 -11.21 -14.00 -0.41
CA PRO A 89 -11.41 -13.15 0.75
C PRO A 89 -10.63 -13.67 1.98
N ASN A 90 -9.69 -12.89 2.51
CA ASN A 90 -8.81 -13.34 3.60
C ASN A 90 -8.17 -12.17 4.35
N TRP A 91 -7.66 -12.44 5.54
CA TRP A 91 -6.89 -11.48 6.31
C TRP A 91 -5.47 -11.36 5.77
N ILE A 92 -5.00 -10.12 5.63
CA ILE A 92 -3.64 -9.78 5.22
C ILE A 92 -3.00 -8.81 6.23
N GLU A 93 -1.68 -8.72 6.19
CA GLU A 93 -0.87 -7.73 6.91
C GLU A 93 -0.46 -6.62 5.93
N ILE A 94 -0.64 -5.38 6.36
CA ILE A 94 -0.15 -4.20 5.65
C ILE A 94 0.77 -3.38 6.55
N TYR A 95 1.70 -2.66 5.93
CA TYR A 95 2.45 -1.56 6.54
C TYR A 95 1.60 -0.29 6.52
N GLU A 96 1.44 0.33 7.68
CA GLU A 96 0.68 1.58 7.86
C GLU A 96 1.54 2.81 7.53
N PRO A 97 0.92 3.97 7.24
CA PRO A 97 1.62 5.25 7.16
C PRO A 97 2.57 5.51 8.35
N GLY A 98 3.75 6.05 8.04
CA GLY A 98 4.89 6.20 8.95
C GLY A 98 5.74 4.94 9.11
N SER A 99 5.56 3.93 8.25
CA SER A 99 6.43 2.76 8.17
C SER A 99 7.49 2.93 7.10
N ILE A 100 8.68 2.45 7.38
CA ILE A 100 9.72 2.15 6.40
C ILE A 100 9.51 0.71 5.94
N CYS A 101 9.23 0.53 4.65
CA CYS A 101 8.97 -0.77 4.04
C CYS A 101 9.32 -0.80 2.56
N ASP A 102 9.26 -1.99 1.98
CA ASP A 102 9.40 -2.13 0.53
C ASP A 102 8.09 -1.79 -0.18
N ILE A 103 8.20 -1.00 -1.26
CA ILE A 103 7.11 -0.64 -2.17
C ILE A 103 7.41 -1.10 -3.59
N TYR A 104 6.39 -1.50 -4.34
CA TYR A 104 6.56 -2.00 -5.70
C TYR A 104 6.55 -0.84 -6.69
N ALA A 105 7.73 -0.33 -7.01
CA ALA A 105 7.91 0.78 -7.92
C ALA A 105 8.06 0.32 -9.37
N SER A 106 7.59 1.17 -10.27
CA SER A 106 7.67 0.97 -11.72
C SER A 106 8.17 2.22 -12.45
N VAL A 107 8.87 3.08 -11.72
CA VAL A 107 9.63 4.22 -12.23
C VAL A 107 11.01 4.23 -11.59
N ASP A 108 11.95 4.91 -12.24
CA ASP A 108 13.25 5.17 -11.62
C ASP A 108 13.05 5.95 -10.32
N CYS A 109 13.86 5.64 -9.32
CA CYS A 109 13.76 6.20 -7.99
C CYS A 109 15.13 6.78 -7.64
N ASP A 110 15.16 8.03 -7.20
CA ASP A 110 16.40 8.75 -6.89
C ASP A 110 16.20 9.54 -5.60
N HIS A 111 16.67 8.95 -4.51
CA HIS A 111 16.72 9.55 -3.18
C HIS A 111 17.74 10.71 -3.14
N GLY A 112 18.77 10.69 -3.99
CA GLY A 112 19.91 11.62 -3.98
C GLY A 112 19.90 12.77 -5.01
N SER A 113 18.86 12.91 -5.85
CA SER A 113 18.96 13.80 -7.03
C SER A 113 19.20 15.28 -6.71
N SER A 114 20.00 15.91 -7.57
CA SER A 114 20.30 17.34 -7.65
C SER A 114 19.32 18.11 -8.57
N GLY A 115 18.17 17.50 -8.89
CA GLY A 115 17.14 18.09 -9.73
C GLY A 115 16.52 19.35 -9.13
N VAL A 116 16.28 20.36 -9.95
CA VAL A 116 15.75 21.68 -9.57
C VAL A 116 14.24 21.73 -9.32
N SER A 117 13.52 20.60 -9.45
CA SER A 117 12.08 20.55 -9.13
C SER A 117 11.86 19.97 -7.73
N PRO A 118 10.95 20.54 -6.91
CA PRO A 118 10.59 19.96 -5.61
C PRO A 118 10.21 18.49 -5.78
N ASN A 119 10.80 17.61 -4.95
CA ASN A 119 10.49 16.18 -4.87
C ASN A 119 10.78 15.33 -6.13
N SER A 120 11.60 15.83 -7.06
CA SER A 120 11.97 15.09 -8.28
C SER A 120 12.48 13.69 -7.92
N TRP A 121 11.68 12.64 -8.18
CA TRP A 121 12.07 11.22 -7.99
C TRP A 121 12.25 10.76 -6.53
N GLN A 122 11.96 11.63 -5.56
CA GLN A 122 12.08 11.36 -4.12
C GLN A 122 10.75 10.99 -3.47
N VAL A 123 9.63 11.39 -4.06
CA VAL A 123 8.28 11.09 -3.55
C VAL A 123 7.46 10.44 -4.65
N LEU A 124 6.90 9.27 -4.35
CA LEU A 124 6.05 8.51 -5.26
C LEU A 124 4.61 8.47 -4.75
N THR A 125 3.67 8.39 -5.67
CA THR A 125 2.27 8.02 -5.43
C THR A 125 1.93 6.75 -6.22
N PHE A 126 0.86 6.07 -5.79
CA PHE A 126 0.41 4.84 -6.44
C PHE A 126 -0.53 5.09 -7.62
N ASP A 127 -0.44 4.21 -8.61
CA ASP A 127 -1.28 4.18 -9.81
C ASP A 127 -2.71 3.76 -9.44
N VAL A 128 -3.67 4.57 -9.88
CA VAL A 128 -5.11 4.35 -9.73
C VAL A 128 -5.68 3.97 -11.09
N ASN A 129 -5.14 2.91 -11.69
CA ASN A 129 -5.57 2.47 -13.01
C ASN A 129 -6.82 1.60 -12.95
N LEU A 130 -7.79 1.86 -13.83
CA LEU A 130 -9.07 1.13 -13.92
C LEU A 130 -8.91 -0.31 -14.44
N THR A 131 -7.74 -0.67 -14.96
CA THR A 131 -7.39 -2.05 -15.31
C THR A 131 -6.56 -2.68 -14.19
N THR A 132 -7.10 -3.71 -13.55
CA THR A 132 -6.64 -4.36 -12.29
C THR A 132 -5.17 -4.82 -12.25
N ALA A 133 -4.44 -4.86 -13.36
CA ALA A 133 -3.05 -5.37 -13.41
C ALA A 133 -1.97 -4.37 -12.96
N SER A 134 -2.29 -3.06 -12.86
CA SER A 134 -1.33 -2.02 -12.44
C SER A 134 -1.77 -1.17 -11.26
N SER A 135 -3.04 -1.26 -10.84
CA SER A 135 -3.52 -0.57 -9.64
C SER A 135 -2.67 -0.92 -8.42
N GLY A 136 -2.28 0.09 -7.66
CA GLY A 136 -1.48 -0.04 -6.44
C GLY A 136 0.04 -0.06 -6.64
N LYS A 137 0.54 -0.07 -7.88
CA LYS A 137 1.99 0.11 -8.15
C LYS A 137 2.40 1.56 -7.95
N TRP A 138 3.63 1.81 -7.51
CA TRP A 138 4.15 3.16 -7.32
C TRP A 138 4.76 3.69 -8.62
N ARG A 139 4.30 4.86 -9.07
CA ARG A 139 4.63 5.41 -10.39
C ARG A 139 4.80 6.92 -10.41
N ASP A 140 3.78 7.66 -10.00
CA ASP A 140 3.76 9.09 -10.30
C ASP A 140 4.55 9.88 -9.26
N HIS A 141 5.19 10.96 -9.68
CA HIS A 141 5.83 11.90 -8.76
C HIS A 141 4.74 12.72 -8.07
N GLY A 142 4.58 12.47 -6.77
CA GLY A 142 3.46 12.97 -6.00
C GLY A 142 3.74 14.26 -5.23
N LEU A 143 2.66 14.90 -4.80
CA LEU A 143 2.71 15.85 -3.69
C LEU A 143 2.70 15.08 -2.36
N PRO A 144 3.36 15.60 -1.32
CA PRO A 144 3.34 14.96 0.00
C PRO A 144 1.91 14.93 0.56
N GLY A 145 1.48 13.75 1.02
CA GLY A 145 0.16 13.50 1.59
C GLY A 145 -0.05 12.02 1.91
N SER A 146 -1.19 11.69 2.52
CA SER A 146 -1.56 10.31 2.82
C SER A 146 -1.67 9.50 1.53
N GLY A 147 -0.83 8.48 1.36
CA GLY A 147 -0.72 7.72 0.11
C GLY A 147 0.45 8.12 -0.79
N ALA A 148 1.36 8.92 -0.27
CA ALA A 148 2.68 9.12 -0.84
C ALA A 148 3.71 8.20 -0.15
N ALA A 149 4.84 7.98 -0.80
CA ALA A 149 5.98 7.29 -0.23
C ALA A 149 7.26 8.04 -0.58
N VAL A 150 8.09 8.29 0.42
CA VAL A 150 9.42 8.91 0.27
C VAL A 150 10.42 7.80 0.02
N VAL A 151 11.07 7.83 -1.14
CA VAL A 151 12.08 6.84 -1.53
C VAL A 151 13.32 7.01 -0.66
N LEU A 152 13.86 5.91 -0.15
CA LEU A 152 15.09 5.89 0.68
C LEU A 152 16.27 5.20 -0.01
N GLN A 153 16.09 4.82 -1.27
CA GLN A 153 17.06 4.08 -2.07
C GLN A 153 17.07 4.55 -3.52
N ASP A 154 18.26 4.79 -4.08
CA ASP A 154 18.44 5.03 -5.51
C ASP A 154 18.32 3.71 -6.28
N VAL A 155 17.36 3.63 -7.20
CA VAL A 155 17.12 2.44 -8.01
C VAL A 155 16.68 2.80 -9.41
N SER A 156 17.41 2.30 -10.42
CA SER A 156 16.92 2.33 -11.79
C SER A 156 15.95 1.18 -12.05
N ARG A 157 14.76 1.53 -12.55
CA ARG A 157 13.67 0.67 -13.01
C ARG A 157 13.41 0.79 -14.51
N ALA A 158 14.31 1.44 -15.26
CA ALA A 158 14.23 1.68 -16.71
C ALA A 158 13.85 0.45 -17.56
N SER A 159 14.07 -0.78 -17.08
CA SER A 159 13.72 -2.02 -17.79
C SER A 159 12.89 -3.02 -16.99
N THR A 160 12.70 -2.84 -15.67
CA THR A 160 12.02 -3.83 -14.82
C THR A 160 11.48 -3.21 -13.54
N ASN A 161 10.18 -3.42 -13.27
CA ASN A 161 9.53 -3.03 -12.02
C ASN A 161 10.00 -3.88 -10.84
N GLY A 162 10.02 -3.34 -9.62
CA GLY A 162 10.41 -4.12 -8.44
C GLY A 162 10.33 -3.37 -7.13
N LEU A 163 10.66 -4.08 -6.05
CA LEU A 163 10.62 -3.59 -4.68
C LEU A 163 11.75 -2.59 -4.40
N ILE A 164 11.40 -1.46 -3.81
CA ILE A 164 12.34 -0.43 -3.36
C ILE A 164 12.01 -0.03 -1.92
N MET A 165 13.00 0.38 -1.15
CA MET A 165 12.77 0.86 0.20
C MET A 165 12.23 2.29 0.21
N ALA A 166 11.14 2.51 0.95
CA ALA A 166 10.52 3.82 1.11
C ALA A 166 9.90 4.00 2.50
N GLU A 167 9.74 5.26 2.92
CA GLU A 167 8.91 5.65 4.06
C GLU A 167 7.51 6.03 3.58
N LEU A 168 6.48 5.41 4.14
CA LEU A 168 5.08 5.70 3.82
C LEU A 168 4.60 6.96 4.52
N MET A 169 3.84 7.80 3.83
CA MET A 169 3.23 9.03 4.34
C MET A 169 1.71 8.92 4.49
#